data_AF-A0A175R5N7-F1
#
_entry.id   AF-A0A175R5N7-F1
#
_cell.length_a   1.000
_cell.length_b   1.000
_cell.length_c   1.000
_cell.angle_alpha   90.00
_cell.angle_beta   90.00
_cell.angle_gamma   90.00
#
_symmetry.space_group_name_H-M   'P 1'
#
loop_
_entity.id
_entity.type
_entity.pdbx_description
1 polymer ?
#
loop_
_entity_poly.entity_id
_entity_poly.type
_entity_poly.pdbx_seq_one_letter_code
_entity_poly.pdbx_strand_id
1 'polypeptide(L)'
;YKSRVHDSETLVLTGRSYGVTNVVVLGPAGDVVLDDDVTVTSREDRSVRIYRQAARSTFSCSPRCEPKVTVGDEDDNFSRALAQFKSHEGMITTGQ
;
A
#
# COMPACT_ATOMS: atom_id res chain seq x y z
N TYR A 1 -0.18 4.45 -9.29
CA TYR A 1 -1.58 4.67 -8.83
C TYR A 1 -2.51 3.78 -9.65
N LYS A 2 -3.65 3.34 -9.10
CA LYS A 2 -4.71 2.61 -9.84
C LYS A 2 -6.07 3.14 -9.37
N SER A 3 -6.86 3.69 -10.28
CA SER A 3 -8.26 4.04 -10.03
C SER A 3 -9.15 2.95 -10.64
N ARG A 4 -10.22 2.62 -9.93
CA ARG A 4 -11.30 1.74 -10.41
C ARG A 4 -12.62 2.40 -10.03
N VAL A 5 -13.53 2.48 -10.99
CA VAL A 5 -14.91 2.89 -10.77
C VAL A 5 -15.67 1.63 -10.36
N HIS A 6 -16.30 1.65 -9.19
CA HIS A 6 -17.05 0.50 -8.69
C HIS A 6 -18.48 0.50 -9.25
N ASP A 7 -19.11 1.68 -9.26
CA ASP A 7 -20.42 1.98 -9.84
C ASP A 7 -20.50 3.49 -10.18
N SER A 8 -21.67 3.98 -10.61
CA SER A 8 -21.87 5.38 -11.02
C SER A 8 -21.74 6.42 -9.89
N GLU A 9 -21.74 5.98 -8.63
CA GLU A 9 -21.69 6.87 -7.46
C GLU A 9 -20.42 6.67 -6.62
N THR A 10 -19.66 5.59 -6.86
CA THR A 10 -18.54 5.18 -6.01
C THR A 10 -17.23 5.08 -6.79
N LEU A 11 -16.29 5.97 -6.45
CA LEU A 11 -14.89 5.92 -6.90
C LEU A 11 -14.01 5.23 -5.85
N VAL A 12 -13.32 4.15 -6.23
CA VAL A 12 -12.30 3.52 -5.39
C VAL A 12 -10.91 3.94 -5.87
N LEU A 13 -10.22 4.69 -5.02
CA LEU A 13 -8.83 5.11 -5.23
C LEU A 13 -7.89 4.23 -4.39
N THR A 14 -6.91 3.59 -5.02
CA THR A 14 -5.88 2.82 -4.32
C THR A 14 -4.49 3.40 -4.58
N GLY A 15 -3.92 4.00 -3.54
CA GLY A 15 -2.51 4.40 -3.51
C GLY A 15 -1.60 3.17 -3.53
N ARG A 16 -0.52 3.23 -4.32
CA ARG A 16 0.47 2.13 -4.44
C ARG A 16 1.82 2.45 -3.80
N SER A 17 2.15 3.73 -3.72
CA SER A 17 3.43 4.24 -3.26
C SER A 17 3.21 5.57 -2.57
N TYR A 18 4.11 5.92 -1.66
CA TYR A 18 4.13 7.23 -1.01
C TYR A 18 4.20 8.35 -2.04
N GLY A 19 3.60 9.48 -1.70
CA GLY A 19 3.64 10.69 -2.51
C GLY A 19 2.34 11.47 -2.43
N VAL A 20 2.29 12.57 -3.16
CA VAL A 20 1.09 13.38 -3.34
C VAL A 20 0.61 13.15 -4.77
N THR A 21 -0.69 12.89 -4.92
CA THR A 21 -1.35 12.84 -6.22
C THR A 21 -2.55 13.75 -6.19
N ASN A 22 -2.84 14.37 -7.31
CA ASN A 22 -4.06 15.15 -7.48
C ASN A 22 -5.20 14.24 -7.97
N VAL A 23 -6.42 14.52 -7.52
CA VAL A 23 -7.65 13.86 -7.95
C VAL A 23 -8.60 14.90 -8.53
N VAL A 24 -8.87 14.77 -9.84
CA VAL A 24 -9.85 15.59 -10.55
C VAL A 24 -11.06 14.74 -10.90
N VAL A 25 -12.25 15.19 -10.52
CA VAL A 25 -13.54 14.61 -10.89
C VAL A 25 -14.29 15.58 -11.79
N LEU A 26 -14.72 15.10 -12.96
CA LEU A 26 -15.47 15.87 -13.93
C LEU A 26 -16.94 15.46 -13.92
N GLY A 27 -17.84 16.44 -13.98
CA GLY A 27 -19.26 16.26 -14.17
C GLY A 27 -19.63 15.88 -15.60
N PRO A 28 -20.92 15.58 -15.87
CA PRO A 28 -21.36 15.14 -17.20
C PRO A 28 -21.17 16.18 -18.30
N ALA A 29 -21.10 17.46 -17.96
CA ALA A 29 -20.85 18.55 -18.89
C ALA A 29 -19.35 18.87 -19.05
N GLY A 30 -18.45 18.11 -18.40
CA GLY A 30 -17.01 18.34 -18.41
C GLY A 30 -16.54 19.42 -17.42
N ASP A 31 -17.44 19.94 -16.60
CA ASP A 31 -17.14 20.85 -15.50
C ASP A 31 -16.41 20.12 -14.36
N VAL A 32 -15.51 20.81 -13.67
CA VAL A 32 -14.77 20.23 -12.54
C VAL A 32 -15.65 20.24 -11.29
N VAL A 33 -15.94 19.06 -10.76
CA VAL A 33 -16.75 18.85 -9.55
C VAL A 33 -15.85 18.72 -8.31
N LEU A 34 -14.66 18.14 -8.47
CA LEU A 34 -13.63 18.04 -7.42
C LEU A 34 -12.25 18.21 -8.04
N ASP A 35 -11.39 18.96 -7.37
CA ASP A 35 -9.96 19.07 -7.64
C ASP A 35 -9.26 19.18 -6.29
N ASP A 36 -8.63 18.10 -5.85
CA ASP A 36 -8.00 18.04 -4.53
C ASP A 36 -6.74 17.18 -4.51
N ASP A 37 -5.83 17.53 -3.60
CA ASP A 37 -4.58 16.84 -3.39
C ASP A 37 -4.74 15.70 -2.38
N VAL A 38 -4.42 14.49 -2.82
CA VAL A 38 -4.42 13.28 -2.01
C VAL A 38 -3.00 12.88 -1.65
N THR A 39 -2.69 12.91 -0.36
CA THR A 39 -1.41 12.41 0.16
C THR A 39 -1.50 10.93 0.50
N VAL A 40 -0.66 10.11 -0.13
CA VAL A 40 -0.52 8.68 0.17
C VAL A 40 0.57 8.49 1.21
N THR A 41 0.15 8.09 2.42
CA THR A 41 1.05 7.72 3.52
C THR A 41 0.99 6.22 3.78
N SER A 42 1.95 5.72 4.57
CA SER A 42 1.86 4.35 5.06
C SER A 42 0.94 4.29 6.25
N ARG A 43 0.25 3.16 6.35
CA ARG A 43 -0.56 2.85 7.51
C ARG A 43 0.37 2.51 8.67
N GLU A 44 0.43 3.43 9.64
CA GLU A 44 1.23 3.32 10.86
C GLU A 44 0.50 2.58 11.99
N ASP A 45 -0.81 2.37 11.84
CA ASP A 45 -1.62 1.73 12.88
C ASP A 45 -1.02 0.37 13.26
N ARG A 46 -0.74 0.21 14.56
CA ARG A 46 -0.14 -1.01 15.11
C ARG A 46 1.17 -1.42 14.42
N SER A 47 1.93 -0.45 13.88
CA SER A 47 3.21 -0.71 13.23
C SER A 47 4.37 -0.19 14.08
N VAL A 48 5.51 -0.88 14.04
CA VAL A 48 6.75 -0.46 14.69
C VAL A 48 7.85 -0.36 13.64
N ARG A 49 8.66 0.69 13.71
CA ARG A 49 9.85 0.87 12.87
C ARG A 49 11.11 0.89 13.70
N ILE A 50 12.10 0.11 13.27
CA ILE A 50 13.42 0.04 13.87
C ILE A 50 14.41 0.59 12.86
N TYR A 51 15.21 1.56 13.30
CA TYR A 51 16.29 2.14 12.51
C TYR A 51 17.64 1.72 13.09
N ARG A 52 18.50 1.13 12.27
CA ARG A 52 19.90 0.79 12.59
C ARG A 52 20.79 1.45 11.54
N GLN A 53 21.38 2.59 11.88
CA GLN A 53 22.07 3.44 10.90
C GLN A 53 21.12 3.77 9.73
N ALA A 54 21.53 3.48 8.48
CA ALA A 54 20.72 3.69 7.29
C ALA A 54 19.69 2.57 7.03
N ALA A 55 19.76 1.46 7.78
CA ALA A 55 18.85 0.34 7.62
C ALA A 55 17.55 0.57 8.41
N ARG A 56 16.40 0.41 7.73
CA ARG A 56 15.07 0.50 8.33
C ARG A 56 14.36 -0.84 8.22
N SER A 57 13.72 -1.26 9.29
CA SER A 57 12.86 -2.46 9.32
C SER A 57 11.50 -2.11 9.92
N THR A 58 10.41 -2.51 9.27
CA THR A 58 9.03 -2.25 9.71
C THR A 58 8.34 -3.55 10.11
N PHE A 59 7.54 -3.49 11.19
CA PHE A 59 6.78 -4.61 11.75
C PHE A 59 5.31 -4.22 11.91
N SER A 60 4.42 -5.22 11.87
CA SER A 60 2.99 -5.13 12.19
C SER A 60 2.71 -5.90 13.48
N CYS A 61 2.04 -5.29 14.46
CA CYS A 61 1.96 -5.79 15.83
C CYS A 61 0.52 -6.02 16.29
N SER A 62 0.13 -7.27 16.54
CA SER A 62 -1.16 -7.57 17.18
C SER A 62 -1.25 -9.03 17.64
N PRO A 63 -1.01 -9.39 18.92
CA PRO A 63 -0.30 -8.69 19.98
C PRO A 63 1.23 -8.85 19.90
N ARG A 64 1.72 -9.77 19.05
CA ARG A 64 3.15 -9.94 18.71
C ARG A 64 3.45 -9.25 17.39
N CYS A 65 4.71 -8.85 17.19
CA CYS A 65 5.15 -8.13 16.01
C CYS A 65 5.72 -9.08 14.96
N GLU A 66 5.17 -9.01 13.76
CA GLU A 66 5.62 -9.76 12.58
C GLU A 66 6.23 -8.81 11.53
N PRO A 67 7.27 -9.21 10.78
CA PRO A 67 7.86 -8.38 9.72
C PRO A 67 6.82 -7.94 8.68
N LYS A 68 6.89 -6.67 8.25
CA LYS A 68 5.98 -6.08 7.27
C LYS A 68 6.76 -5.57 6.07
N VAL A 69 6.42 -6.05 4.86
CA VAL A 69 6.97 -5.49 3.61
C VAL A 69 6.58 -4.02 3.50
N THR A 70 7.56 -3.14 3.62
CA THR A 70 7.36 -1.70 3.50
C THR A 70 8.40 -1.13 2.54
N VAL A 71 7.95 -0.35 1.56
CA VAL A 71 8.82 0.29 0.57
C VAL A 71 9.83 1.20 1.29
N GLY A 72 11.12 1.00 1.01
CA GLY A 72 12.23 1.73 1.63
C GLY A 72 12.79 1.10 2.91
N ASP A 73 12.34 -0.11 3.28
CA ASP A 73 13.04 -0.94 4.26
C ASP A 73 14.26 -1.62 3.62
N GLU A 74 15.18 -2.11 4.45
CA GLU A 74 16.38 -2.83 3.99
C GLU A 74 16.03 -4.10 3.20
N ASP A 75 16.87 -4.43 2.22
CA ASP A 75 16.62 -5.49 1.23
C ASP A 75 16.39 -6.87 1.84
N ASP A 76 16.99 -7.18 3.00
CA ASP A 76 16.82 -8.49 3.66
C ASP A 76 15.37 -8.74 4.10
N ASN A 77 14.75 -7.77 4.79
CA ASN A 77 13.37 -7.90 5.23
C ASN A 77 12.38 -7.88 4.05
N PHE A 78 12.65 -7.04 3.05
CA PHE A 78 11.84 -6.99 1.84
C PHE A 78 11.89 -8.33 1.08
N SER A 79 13.08 -8.89 0.86
CA SER A 79 13.29 -10.13 0.12
C SER A 79 12.69 -11.33 0.83
N ARG A 80 12.87 -11.44 2.15
CA ARG A 80 12.32 -12.54 2.95
C ARG A 80 10.80 -12.54 2.95
N ALA A 81 10.17 -11.38 3.13
CA ALA A 81 8.72 -11.32 3.15
C ALA A 81 8.12 -11.44 1.74
N LEU A 82 8.79 -10.95 0.68
CA LEU A 82 8.41 -11.27 -0.70
C LEU A 82 8.51 -12.77 -1.01
N ALA A 83 9.55 -13.45 -0.51
CA ALA A 83 9.69 -14.90 -0.65
C ALA A 83 8.53 -15.64 0.05
N GLN A 84 8.15 -15.22 1.26
CA GLN A 84 6.99 -15.77 1.97
C GLN A 84 5.68 -15.58 1.17
N PHE A 85 5.46 -14.40 0.59
CA PHE A 85 4.29 -14.16 -0.26
C PHE A 85 4.26 -15.08 -1.48
N LYS A 86 5.40 -15.23 -2.18
CA LYS A 86 5.51 -16.16 -3.33
C LYS A 86 5.26 -17.61 -2.94
N SER A 87 5.80 -18.05 -1.80
CA SER A 87 5.54 -19.40 -1.28
C SER A 87 4.06 -19.62 -0.97
N HIS A 88 3.40 -18.63 -0.38
CA HIS A 88 1.96 -18.69 -0.09
C HIS A 88 1.11 -18.71 -1.36
N GLU A 89 1.43 -17.90 -2.38
CA GLU A 89 0.76 -17.96 -3.69
C GLU A 89 0.92 -19.33 -4.35
N GLY A 90 2.12 -19.90 -4.31
CA GLY A 90 2.39 -21.26 -4.81
C GLY A 90 1.53 -22.33 -4.12
N MET A 91 1.34 -22.20 -2.80
CA MET A 91 0.46 -23.08 -2.01
C MET A 91 -1.01 -22.95 -2.40
N ILE A 92 -1.49 -21.74 -2.74
CA ILE A 92 -2.86 -21.52 -3.21
C ILE A 92 -3.08 -22.14 -4.60
N THR A 93 -2.07 -22.08 -5.48
CA THR A 93 -2.20 -22.59 -6.86
C THR A 93 -2.05 -24.10 -7.03
N THR A 94 -1.54 -24.82 -6.03
CA THR A 94 -1.35 -26.29 -6.11
C THR A 94 -2.61 -27.08 -5.70
N GLY A 95 -3.65 -26.39 -5.23
CA GLY A 95 -4.93 -26.98 -4.80
C GLY A 95 -6.06 -27.00 -5.84
N GLN A 96 -5.78 -26.69 -7.12
CA GLN A 96 -6.73 -26.80 -8.23
C GLN A 96 -6.30 -27.83 -9.27
#